data_AF-A0A380HM14-F1
#
_entry.id   AF-A0A380HM14-F1
#
_cell.length_a   1.000
_cell.length_b   1.000
_cell.length_c   1.000
_cell.angle_alpha   90.00
_cell.angle_beta   90.00
_cell.angle_gamma   90.00
#
_symmetry.space_group_name_H-M   'P 1'
#
loop_
_entity.id
_entity.type
_entity.pdbx_description
1 polymer ?
#
loop_
_entity_poly.entity_id
_entity_poly.type
_entity_poly.pdbx_seq_one_letter_code
_entity_poly.pdbx_strand_id
1 'polypeptide(L)'
;MKQSFIKLGEGLTDLFEFNTLIEYNHQRIAHIVYFHSPNCAHARSSVAIIMQPTSEQHFQAMYIMLNAVKYPYPDSNKKFELINNQAEKYHVNIKAVDVQPTERFHDTELYFNYLTSVLRLQRWIPPLQ
;
A
#
# COMPACT_ATOMS: atom_id res chain seq x y z
N MET A 1 1.13 12.05 16.48
CA MET A 1 0.32 10.92 15.95
C MET A 1 1.24 9.78 15.51
N LYS A 2 0.98 8.52 15.92
CA LYS A 2 1.75 7.36 15.43
C LYS A 2 1.25 6.94 14.04
N GLN A 3 2.16 6.83 13.07
CA GLN A 3 1.88 6.29 11.73
C GLN A 3 2.64 4.97 11.61
N SER A 4 1.97 3.88 11.22
CA SER A 4 2.65 2.58 11.14
C SER A 4 2.09 1.72 10.03
N PHE A 5 3.02 1.04 9.35
CA PHE A 5 2.68 -0.04 8.44
C PHE A 5 2.28 -1.29 9.23
N ILE A 6 1.22 -1.96 8.79
CA ILE A 6 0.74 -3.23 9.32
C ILE A 6 0.79 -4.22 8.17
N LYS A 7 1.76 -5.15 8.19
CA LYS A 7 1.91 -6.17 7.15
C LYS A 7 0.80 -7.21 7.30
N LEU A 8 0.04 -7.46 6.24
CA LEU A 8 -0.96 -8.54 6.21
C LEU A 8 -0.30 -9.87 5.87
N GLY A 9 0.32 -9.93 4.70
CA GLY A 9 0.95 -11.12 4.14
C GLY A 9 1.23 -10.92 2.65
N GLU A 10 1.52 -12.00 1.93
CA GLU A 10 1.94 -11.96 0.50
C GLU A 10 1.14 -12.95 -0.37
N GLY A 11 0.33 -13.80 0.27
CA GLY A 11 -0.40 -14.91 -0.34
C GLY A 11 -1.71 -14.51 -1.01
N LEU A 12 -2.44 -15.52 -1.50
CA LEU A 12 -3.76 -15.32 -2.09
C LEU A 12 -4.83 -15.05 -1.01
N THR A 13 -4.72 -15.68 0.16
CA THR A 13 -5.64 -15.44 1.28
C THR A 13 -5.56 -13.99 1.77
N ASP A 14 -4.35 -13.44 1.85
CA ASP A 14 -4.12 -12.05 2.29
C ASP A 14 -4.74 -11.04 1.32
N LEU A 15 -4.84 -11.37 0.03
CA LEU A 15 -5.51 -10.54 -0.97
C LEU A 15 -7.02 -10.43 -0.71
N PHE A 16 -7.65 -11.51 -0.28
CA PHE A 16 -9.07 -11.47 0.09
C PHE A 16 -9.28 -10.62 1.34
N GLU A 17 -8.42 -10.74 2.34
CA GLU A 17 -8.47 -9.86 3.52
C GLU A 17 -8.23 -8.39 3.13
N PHE A 18 -7.28 -8.11 2.23
CA PHE A 18 -7.05 -6.76 1.71
C PHE A 18 -8.30 -6.18 1.05
N ASN A 19 -9.03 -6.97 0.25
CA ASN A 19 -10.27 -6.52 -0.37
C ASN A 19 -11.42 -6.35 0.63
N THR A 20 -11.50 -7.20 1.64
CA THR A 20 -12.42 -7.06 2.77
C THR A 20 -12.15 -5.77 3.53
N LEU A 21 -10.88 -5.41 3.76
CA LEU A 21 -10.52 -4.12 4.36
C LEU A 21 -11.00 -2.94 3.51
N ILE A 22 -10.90 -3.02 2.17
CA ILE A 22 -11.46 -2.00 1.27
C ILE A 22 -12.97 -1.90 1.46
N GLU A 23 -13.68 -3.03 1.39
CA GLU A 23 -15.15 -3.06 1.49
C GLU A 23 -15.66 -2.46 2.80
N TYR A 24 -15.13 -2.90 3.93
CA TYR A 24 -15.65 -2.51 5.24
C TYR A 24 -15.10 -1.18 5.75
N ASN A 25 -13.99 -0.68 5.20
CA ASN A 25 -13.36 0.56 5.67
C ASN A 25 -13.30 1.68 4.63
N HIS A 26 -13.88 1.53 3.44
CA HIS A 26 -13.78 2.50 2.34
C HIS A 26 -13.97 3.97 2.76
N GLN A 27 -14.92 4.26 3.66
CA GLN A 27 -15.17 5.61 4.16
C GLN A 27 -13.99 6.24 4.92
N ARG A 28 -13.13 5.42 5.51
CA ARG A 28 -11.92 5.83 6.23
C ARG A 28 -10.66 5.70 5.37
N ILE A 29 -10.71 5.09 4.19
CA ILE A 29 -9.53 4.99 3.34
C ILE A 29 -9.22 6.35 2.73
N ALA A 30 -8.01 6.83 2.93
CA ALA A 30 -7.51 8.02 2.24
C ALA A 30 -7.11 7.66 0.81
N HIS A 31 -6.23 6.65 0.67
CA HIS A 31 -5.70 6.21 -0.62
C HIS A 31 -5.39 4.71 -0.57
N ILE A 32 -5.51 4.04 -1.71
CA ILE A 32 -4.76 2.81 -2.00
C ILE A 32 -3.50 3.23 -2.76
N VAL A 33 -2.33 2.75 -2.35
CA VAL A 33 -1.05 3.14 -2.96
C VAL A 33 -0.30 1.91 -3.42
N TYR A 34 0.03 1.87 -4.71
CA TYR A 34 1.00 0.94 -5.26
C TYR A 34 2.41 1.50 -5.14
N PHE A 35 3.33 0.66 -4.66
CA PHE A 35 4.76 0.92 -4.64
C PHE A 35 5.42 -0.03 -5.62
N HIS A 36 5.79 0.49 -6.79
CA HIS A 36 6.36 -0.30 -7.87
C HIS A 36 7.87 -0.37 -7.76
N SER A 37 8.46 -1.55 -7.97
CA SER A 37 9.90 -1.71 -8.09
C SER A 37 10.22 -2.32 -9.46
N PRO A 38 10.20 -1.53 -10.55
CA PRO A 38 10.42 -2.08 -11.89
C PRO A 38 11.87 -2.53 -12.14
N ASN A 39 12.83 -1.97 -11.39
CA ASN A 39 14.27 -2.14 -11.63
C ASN A 39 14.89 -3.34 -10.88
N CYS A 40 14.13 -4.40 -10.59
CA CYS A 40 14.65 -5.62 -9.96
C CYS A 40 14.46 -6.85 -10.87
N ALA A 41 15.26 -7.90 -10.64
CA ALA A 41 15.25 -9.12 -11.46
C ALA A 41 13.85 -9.75 -11.58
N HIS A 42 13.02 -9.57 -10.55
CA HIS A 42 11.60 -9.89 -10.58
C HIS A 42 10.81 -8.63 -10.27
N ALA A 43 10.45 -7.85 -11.28
CA ALA A 43 9.65 -6.65 -11.10
C ALA A 43 8.34 -6.96 -10.33
N ARG A 44 8.23 -6.41 -9.12
CA ARG A 44 7.09 -6.59 -8.22
C ARG A 44 6.49 -5.25 -7.84
N SER A 45 5.31 -5.30 -7.27
CA SER A 45 4.65 -4.17 -6.66
C SER A 45 4.13 -4.56 -5.29
N SER A 46 4.42 -3.71 -4.30
CA SER A 46 3.73 -3.72 -3.02
C SER A 46 2.49 -2.85 -3.13
N VAL A 47 1.51 -3.09 -2.29
CA VAL A 47 0.27 -2.29 -2.27
C VAL A 47 -0.17 -2.05 -0.84
N ALA A 48 -0.57 -0.81 -0.53
CA ALA A 48 -1.03 -0.43 0.79
C ALA A 48 -2.37 0.30 0.78
N ILE A 49 -3.19 0.04 1.81
CA ILE A 49 -4.34 0.86 2.18
C ILE A 49 -3.84 1.89 3.19
N ILE A 50 -3.91 3.16 2.83
CA ILE A 50 -3.61 4.28 3.72
C ILE A 50 -4.91 4.75 4.34
N MET A 51 -5.06 4.54 5.64
CA MET A 51 -6.24 5.01 6.37
C MET A 51 -6.12 6.49 6.70
N GLN A 52 -7.24 7.18 6.81
CA GLN A 52 -7.30 8.44 7.54
C GLN A 52 -6.89 8.20 9.01
N PRO A 53 -6.28 9.20 9.68
CA PRO A 53 -6.06 9.16 11.13
C PRO A 53 -7.31 8.70 11.90
N THR A 54 -7.12 8.07 13.06
CA THR A 54 -8.22 7.83 14.00
C THR A 54 -8.86 9.15 14.41
N SER A 55 -10.10 9.12 14.91
CA SER A 55 -10.85 10.33 15.30
C SER A 55 -10.09 11.22 16.29
N GLU A 56 -9.34 10.62 17.22
CA GLU A 56 -8.50 11.33 18.20
C GLU A 56 -7.07 11.62 17.68
N GLN A 57 -6.79 11.31 16.42
CA GLN A 57 -5.49 11.51 15.76
C GLN A 57 -4.29 10.86 16.48
N HIS A 58 -4.55 9.83 17.28
CA HIS A 58 -3.49 9.08 17.96
C HIS A 58 -2.77 8.11 17.02
N PHE A 59 -3.48 7.56 16.01
CA PHE A 59 -2.93 6.53 15.13
C PHE A 59 -3.40 6.65 13.68
N GLN A 60 -2.51 6.36 12.74
CA GLN A 60 -2.82 6.19 11.33
C GLN A 60 -2.27 4.85 10.83
N ALA A 61 -3.18 3.95 10.47
CA ALA A 61 -2.86 2.61 9.99
C ALA A 61 -2.55 2.64 8.48
N MET A 62 -1.51 1.90 8.08
CA MET A 62 -1.19 1.66 6.68
C MET A 62 -1.06 0.14 6.46
N TYR A 63 -2.13 -0.52 6.03
CA TYR A 63 -2.11 -1.97 5.81
C TYR A 63 -1.40 -2.28 4.49
N ILE A 64 -0.39 -3.14 4.50
CA ILE A 64 0.46 -3.39 3.32
C ILE A 64 0.64 -4.87 3.02
N MET A 65 0.60 -5.21 1.74
CA MET A 65 1.10 -6.47 1.20
C MET A 65 2.39 -6.19 0.41
N LEU A 66 3.50 -6.79 0.86
CA LEU A 66 4.83 -6.58 0.25
C LEU A 66 5.02 -7.49 -0.96
N ASN A 67 5.52 -6.94 -2.07
CA ASN A 67 5.81 -7.66 -3.32
C ASN A 67 4.68 -8.58 -3.83
N ALA A 68 3.45 -8.31 -3.41
CA ALA A 68 2.33 -9.24 -3.56
C ALA A 68 1.78 -9.31 -4.97
N VAL A 69 2.06 -8.29 -5.80
CA VAL A 69 1.59 -8.15 -7.17
C VAL A 69 2.79 -8.20 -8.12
N LYS A 70 2.66 -8.89 -9.26
CA LYS A 70 3.61 -8.73 -10.37
C LYS A 70 3.51 -7.27 -10.84
N TYR A 71 4.63 -6.65 -11.22
CA TYR A 71 4.59 -5.31 -11.80
C TYR A 71 3.58 -5.27 -12.97
N PRO A 72 2.56 -4.40 -12.93
CA PRO A 72 1.37 -4.52 -13.77
C PRO A 72 1.49 -3.81 -15.12
N TYR A 73 2.70 -3.43 -15.53
CA TYR A 73 2.95 -2.72 -16.79
C TYR A 73 4.00 -3.46 -17.64
N PRO A 74 3.82 -3.53 -18.98
CA PRO A 74 2.65 -3.04 -19.72
C PRO A 74 1.40 -3.93 -19.54
N ASP A 75 1.60 -5.18 -19.13
CA ASP A 75 0.53 -6.16 -18.99
C ASP A 75 0.02 -6.26 -17.54
N SER A 76 -1.30 -6.11 -17.39
CA SER A 76 -2.00 -6.29 -16.13
C SER A 76 -1.91 -7.74 -15.60
N ASN A 77 -2.35 -7.95 -14.36
CA ASN A 77 -2.50 -9.28 -13.78
C ASN A 77 -3.71 -9.36 -12.83
N LYS A 78 -4.19 -10.58 -12.60
CA LYS A 78 -5.41 -10.83 -11.81
C LYS A 78 -5.42 -10.21 -10.42
N LYS A 79 -4.27 -10.21 -9.70
CA LYS A 79 -4.20 -9.60 -8.36
C LYS A 79 -4.33 -8.08 -8.44
N PHE A 80 -3.70 -7.46 -9.43
CA PHE A 80 -3.84 -6.04 -9.71
C PHE A 80 -5.29 -5.70 -10.05
N GLU A 81 -5.89 -6.40 -11.02
CA GLU A 81 -7.30 -6.20 -11.43
C GLU A 81 -8.27 -6.34 -10.25
N LEU A 82 -8.10 -7.37 -9.42
CA LEU A 82 -9.01 -7.62 -8.30
C LEU A 82 -9.02 -6.45 -7.30
N ILE A 83 -7.84 -5.88 -6.99
CA ILE A 83 -7.74 -4.73 -6.09
C ILE A 83 -8.32 -3.48 -6.75
N ASN A 84 -8.00 -3.22 -8.02
CA ASN A 84 -8.50 -2.02 -8.72
C ASN A 84 -10.03 -2.06 -8.87
N ASN A 85 -10.61 -3.22 -9.23
CA ASN A 85 -12.06 -3.39 -9.32
C ASN A 85 -12.74 -3.19 -7.96
N GLN A 86 -12.13 -3.68 -6.88
CA GLN A 86 -12.65 -3.47 -5.52
C GLN A 86 -12.59 -1.99 -5.13
N ALA A 87 -11.47 -1.32 -5.38
CA ALA A 87 -11.31 0.11 -5.12
C ALA A 87 -12.31 0.95 -5.94
N GLU A 88 -12.51 0.63 -7.22
CA GLU A 88 -13.48 1.27 -8.10
C GLU A 88 -14.91 1.11 -7.57
N LYS A 89 -15.30 -0.12 -7.18
CA LYS A 89 -16.62 -0.42 -6.60
C LYS A 89 -16.96 0.48 -5.40
N TYR A 90 -15.97 0.77 -4.54
CA TYR A 90 -16.15 1.62 -3.35
C TYR A 90 -15.64 3.06 -3.52
N HIS A 91 -15.35 3.48 -4.76
CA HIS A 91 -14.89 4.83 -5.11
C HIS A 91 -13.63 5.29 -4.33
N VAL A 92 -12.73 4.35 -4.04
CA VAL A 92 -11.47 4.62 -3.34
C VAL A 92 -10.40 5.05 -4.33
N ASN A 93 -9.72 6.16 -4.03
CA ASN A 93 -8.68 6.72 -4.89
C ASN A 93 -7.40 5.86 -4.86
N ILE A 94 -6.88 5.55 -6.04
CA ILE A 94 -5.64 4.78 -6.23
C ILE A 94 -4.51 5.71 -6.64
N LYS A 95 -3.34 5.53 -6.02
CA LYS A 95 -2.08 6.20 -6.33
C LYS A 95 -1.00 5.17 -6.63
N ALA A 96 0.04 5.60 -7.34
CA ALA A 96 1.17 4.76 -7.69
C ALA A 96 2.46 5.59 -7.65
N VAL A 97 3.55 4.96 -7.21
CA VAL A 97 4.89 5.56 -7.21
C VAL A 97 5.95 4.48 -7.36
N ASP A 98 7.00 4.79 -8.13
CA ASP A 98 8.17 3.93 -8.24
C ASP A 98 9.06 4.09 -7.00
N VAL A 99 9.51 2.98 -6.44
CA VAL A 99 10.32 2.90 -5.24
C VAL A 99 11.46 1.90 -5.39
N GLN A 100 12.45 2.02 -4.50
CA GLN A 100 13.50 1.03 -4.35
C GLN A 100 12.91 -0.32 -3.92
N PRO A 101 13.43 -1.45 -4.43
CA PRO A 101 12.97 -2.78 -4.02
C PRO A 101 13.31 -3.05 -2.55
N THR A 102 12.49 -3.85 -1.88
CA THR A 102 12.66 -4.28 -0.48
C THR A 102 14.04 -4.85 -0.18
N GLU A 103 14.64 -5.54 -1.15
CA GLU A 103 15.91 -6.25 -1.08
C GLU A 103 17.12 -5.31 -0.94
N ARG A 104 16.95 -4.00 -1.19
CA ARG A 104 17.99 -2.99 -0.92
C ARG A 104 18.10 -2.61 0.55
N PHE A 105 17.19 -3.08 1.40
CA PHE A 105 17.12 -2.73 2.81
C PHE A 105 17.45 -3.97 3.65
N HIS A 106 18.19 -3.75 4.74
CA HIS A 106 18.63 -4.82 5.64
C HIS A 106 17.44 -5.48 6.37
N ASP A 107 16.40 -4.71 6.65
CA ASP A 107 15.17 -5.19 7.28
C ASP A 107 13.93 -4.43 6.78
N THR A 108 12.76 -4.96 7.14
CA THR A 108 11.47 -4.41 6.70
C THR A 108 11.14 -3.08 7.40
N GLU A 109 11.67 -2.83 8.60
CA GLU A 109 11.41 -1.57 9.32
C GLU A 109 12.10 -0.39 8.62
N LEU A 110 13.35 -0.57 8.18
CA LEU A 110 14.06 0.40 7.35
C LEU A 110 13.33 0.66 6.02
N TYR A 111 12.81 -0.38 5.38
CA TYR A 111 12.00 -0.23 4.17
C TYR A 111 10.71 0.57 4.45
N PHE A 112 10.03 0.31 5.56
CA PHE A 112 8.85 1.05 5.96
C PHE A 112 9.15 2.52 6.28
N ASN A 113 10.27 2.83 6.93
CA ASN A 113 10.72 4.21 7.15
C ASN A 113 10.96 4.94 5.82
N TYR A 114 11.54 4.24 4.84
CA TYR A 114 11.70 4.75 3.48
C TYR A 114 10.34 5.00 2.80
N LEU A 115 9.41 4.04 2.81
CA LEU A 115 8.07 4.22 2.23
C LEU A 115 7.30 5.37 2.90
N THR A 116 7.37 5.50 4.23
CA THR A 116 6.79 6.62 4.95
C THR A 116 7.36 7.95 4.47
N SER A 117 8.67 8.02 4.20
CA SER A 117 9.32 9.21 3.65
C SER A 117 8.80 9.54 2.24
N VAL A 118 8.64 8.53 1.37
CA VAL A 118 8.06 8.68 0.03
C VAL A 118 6.63 9.21 0.12
N LEU A 119 5.78 8.62 0.97
CA LEU A 119 4.39 9.04 1.14
C LEU A 119 4.28 10.51 1.62
N ARG A 120 5.18 10.95 2.51
CA ARG A 120 5.22 12.36 2.96
C ARG A 120 5.67 13.30 1.87
N LEU A 121 6.67 12.94 1.07
CA LEU A 121 7.12 13.75 -0.07
C LEU A 121 5.99 13.97 -1.08
N GLN A 122 5.17 12.94 -1.30
CA GLN A 122 3.98 13.01 -2.16
C GLN A 122 2.77 13.70 -1.50
N ARG A 123 2.86 14.07 -0.22
CA ARG A 123 1.77 14.62 0.61
C ARG A 123 0.55 13.70 0.70
N TRP A 124 0.75 12.39 0.63
CA TRP A 124 -0.31 11.38 0.75
C TRP A 124 -0.57 10.93 2.19
N ILE A 125 0.33 11.28 3.11
CA ILE A 125 0.10 11.19 4.55
C ILE A 125 0.47 12.52 5.22
N PRO A 126 -0.16 12.85 6.37
CA PRO A 126 0.19 14.04 7.15
C PRO A 126 1.67 14.06 7.57
N PRO A 127 2.26 15.26 7.76
CA PRO A 127 3.59 15.40 8.33
C PRO A 127 3.62 14.85 9.77
N LEU A 128 4.83 14.56 10.27
CA LEU A 128 5.00 14.32 11.70
C LEU A 128 4.63 15.59 12.47
N GLN A 129 3.81 15.41 13.49
CA GLN A 129 3.59 16.39 14.55
C GLN A 129 4.58 16.11 15.67
#